data_AF-A0A0B6YT16-F1
#
_entry.id   AF-A0A0B6YT16-F1
#
_cell.length_a   1.000
_cell.length_b   1.000
_cell.length_c   1.000
_cell.angle_alpha   90.00
_cell.angle_beta   90.00
_cell.angle_gamma   90.00
#
_symmetry.space_group_name_H-M   'P 1'
#
loop_
_entity.id
_entity.type
_entity.pdbx_description
1 polymer ?
#
loop_
_entity_poly.entity_id
_entity_poly.type
_entity_poly.pdbx_seq_one_letter_code
_entity_poly.pdbx_strand_id
1 'polypeptide(L)'
;RVFKLILKKLNTNVRLITTEDFMSRFCSNLGLSSTIQKTARYIASKAVELDLVPGRNPVSVTAAAIYMASQTSGNKKTAKEIGEIAGVAEVTLLQSYKLMLPRTGDLMPTKC
;
A
#
# COMPACT_ATOMS: atom_id res chain seq x y z
N ARG A 1 -11.83 -19.22 10.67
CA ARG A 1 -11.64 -20.68 10.44
C ARG A 1 -12.63 -21.26 9.42
N VAL A 2 -13.88 -20.76 9.37
CA VAL A 2 -14.91 -21.23 8.42
C VAL A 2 -14.55 -21.00 6.94
N PHE A 3 -13.94 -19.85 6.61
CA PHE A 3 -13.57 -19.50 5.23
C PHE A 3 -12.69 -20.56 4.55
N LYS A 4 -11.63 -21.06 5.20
CA LYS A 4 -10.76 -22.12 4.65
C LYS A 4 -11.51 -23.44 4.37
N LEU A 5 -12.50 -23.78 5.19
CA LEU A 5 -13.31 -25.00 5.01
C LEU A 5 -14.21 -24.89 3.78
N ILE A 6 -14.80 -23.71 3.56
CA ILE A 6 -15.64 -23.41 2.39
C ILE A 6 -14.80 -23.45 1.11
N LEU A 7 -13.61 -22.85 1.11
CA LEU A 7 -12.71 -22.87 -0.06
C LEU A 7 -12.26 -24.27 -0.45
N LYS A 8 -11.98 -25.11 0.55
CA LYS A 8 -11.63 -26.52 0.32
C LYS A 8 -12.78 -27.31 -0.28
N LYS A 9 -14.03 -26.95 0.03
CA LYS A 9 -15.24 -27.65 -0.45
C LYS A 9 -15.70 -27.18 -1.83
N LEU A 10 -15.42 -25.93 -2.21
CA LEU A 10 -15.84 -25.33 -3.47
C LEU A 10 -14.81 -25.47 -4.61
N ASN A 11 -13.65 -26.10 -4.37
CA ASN A 11 -12.55 -26.25 -5.35
C ASN A 11 -12.22 -24.93 -6.09
N THR A 12 -12.47 -23.81 -5.43
CA THR A 12 -12.37 -22.48 -6.01
C THR A 12 -11.03 -21.91 -5.61
N ASN A 13 -10.22 -21.54 -6.61
CA ASN A 13 -8.96 -20.88 -6.38
C ASN A 13 -9.24 -19.42 -5.99
N VAL A 14 -9.25 -19.11 -4.71
CA VAL A 14 -9.25 -17.71 -4.27
C VAL A 14 -7.89 -17.15 -4.65
N ARG A 15 -7.87 -16.34 -5.71
CA ARG A 15 -6.69 -15.54 -6.05
C ARG A 15 -6.30 -14.76 -4.80
N LEU A 16 -5.06 -14.97 -4.36
CA LEU A 16 -4.46 -14.19 -3.29
C LEU A 16 -4.53 -12.72 -3.72
N ILE A 17 -5.22 -11.89 -2.95
CA ILE A 17 -5.32 -10.46 -3.24
C ILE A 17 -3.91 -9.90 -3.12
N THR A 18 -3.38 -9.40 -4.23
CA THR A 18 -2.02 -8.84 -4.28
C THR A 18 -2.05 -7.38 -3.83
N THR A 19 -0.91 -6.89 -3.36
CA THR A 19 -0.65 -5.48 -3.02
C THR A 19 -1.15 -4.52 -4.12
N GLU A 20 -1.08 -4.98 -5.37
CA GLU A 20 -1.54 -4.31 -6.60
C GLU A 20 -3.06 -4.06 -6.65
N ASP A 21 -3.86 -5.06 -6.27
CA ASP A 21 -5.32 -4.94 -6.26
C ASP A 21 -5.77 -3.91 -5.21
N PHE A 22 -5.13 -3.93 -4.03
CA PHE A 22 -5.33 -2.93 -3.00
C PHE A 22 -4.92 -1.53 -3.47
N MET A 23 -3.79 -1.42 -4.19
CA MET A 23 -3.28 -0.14 -4.68
C MET A 23 -4.29 0.56 -5.59
N SER A 24 -4.88 -0.18 -6.54
CA SER A 24 -5.87 0.41 -7.45
C SER A 24 -7.12 0.87 -6.71
N ARG A 25 -7.67 0.04 -5.83
CA ARG A 25 -8.89 0.38 -5.08
C ARG A 25 -8.68 1.60 -4.18
N PHE A 26 -7.58 1.62 -3.41
CA PHE A 26 -7.31 2.70 -2.47
C PHE A 26 -7.04 4.02 -3.20
N CYS A 27 -6.25 4.01 -4.28
CA CYS A 27 -6.01 5.21 -5.06
C CYS A 27 -7.29 5.76 -5.71
N SER A 28 -8.16 4.89 -6.24
CA SER A 28 -9.47 5.29 -6.77
C SER A 28 -10.37 5.90 -5.69
N ASN A 29 -10.47 5.28 -4.52
CA ASN A 29 -11.27 5.81 -3.41
C ASN A 29 -10.73 7.13 -2.86
N LEU A 30 -9.41 7.34 -2.89
CA LEU A 30 -8.77 8.60 -2.47
C LEU A 30 -8.83 9.69 -3.55
N GLY A 31 -9.31 9.38 -4.76
CA GLY A 31 -9.30 10.30 -5.90
C GLY A 31 -7.89 10.67 -6.38
N LEU A 32 -6.93 9.77 -6.23
CA LEU A 32 -5.55 10.00 -6.65
C LEU A 32 -5.38 9.75 -8.15
N SER A 33 -4.57 10.59 -8.79
CA SER A 33 -4.25 10.44 -10.22
C SER A 33 -3.47 9.14 -10.49
N SER A 34 -3.59 8.63 -11.72
CA SER A 34 -2.88 7.43 -12.18
C SER A 34 -1.36 7.55 -12.04
N THR A 35 -0.80 8.77 -12.14
CA THR A 35 0.62 9.03 -11.88
C THR A 35 0.99 8.71 -10.44
N ILE A 36 0.18 9.15 -9.46
CA ILE A 36 0.42 8.89 -8.04
C ILE A 36 0.27 7.40 -7.75
N GLN A 37 -0.72 6.75 -8.35
CA GLN A 37 -0.91 5.30 -8.22
C GLN A 37 0.30 4.52 -8.76
N LYS A 38 0.86 4.90 -9.91
CA LYS A 38 2.08 4.29 -10.45
C LYS A 38 3.28 4.49 -9.52
N THR A 39 3.44 5.69 -8.97
CA THR A 39 4.50 5.98 -8.00
C THR A 39 4.35 5.16 -6.72
N ALA A 40 3.14 5.10 -6.14
CA ALA A 40 2.87 4.31 -4.95
C ALA A 40 3.13 2.81 -5.19
N ARG A 41 2.73 2.29 -6.35
CA ARG A 41 3.06 0.92 -6.81
C ARG A 41 4.56 0.67 -6.85
N TYR A 42 5.32 1.59 -7.46
CA TYR A 42 6.77 1.48 -7.53
C TYR A 42 7.40 1.45 -6.13
N ILE A 43 7.00 2.37 -5.25
CA ILE A 43 7.47 2.43 -3.86
C ILE A 43 7.16 1.11 -3.12
N ALA A 44 5.94 0.60 -3.23
CA ALA A 44 5.55 -0.65 -2.59
C ALA A 44 6.35 -1.85 -3.10
N SER A 45 6.54 -1.95 -4.43
CA SER A 45 7.34 -3.02 -5.03
C SER A 45 8.80 -2.97 -4.56
N LYS A 46 9.40 -1.76 -4.53
CA LYS A 46 10.77 -1.58 -4.05
C LYS A 46 10.91 -1.81 -2.55
N ALA A 47 9.94 -1.43 -1.75
CA ALA A 47 9.95 -1.70 -0.32
C ALA A 47 9.93 -3.22 0.00
N VAL A 48 9.25 -4.01 -0.83
CA VAL A 48 9.28 -5.48 -0.75
C VAL A 48 10.60 -6.05 -1.26
N GLU A 49 11.10 -5.56 -2.40
CA GLU A 49 12.38 -6.00 -2.98
C GLU A 49 13.58 -5.75 -2.03
N LEU A 50 13.56 -4.62 -1.34
CA LEU A 50 14.59 -4.21 -0.38
C LEU A 50 14.35 -4.73 1.05
N ASP A 51 13.32 -5.56 1.25
CA ASP A 51 12.91 -6.11 2.55
C ASP A 51 12.80 -5.05 3.67
N LEU A 52 12.28 -3.86 3.36
CA LEU A 52 12.21 -2.73 4.31
C LEU A 52 11.11 -2.90 5.35
N VAL A 53 10.16 -3.80 5.09
CA VAL A 53 8.94 -3.99 5.90
C VAL A 53 8.72 -5.48 6.21
N PRO A 54 9.68 -6.15 6.87
CA PRO A 54 9.60 -7.58 7.12
C PRO A 54 8.41 -7.90 8.03
N GLY A 55 7.62 -8.89 7.64
CA GLY A 55 6.49 -9.40 8.44
C GLY A 55 5.28 -8.45 8.55
N ARG A 56 5.24 -7.33 7.81
CA ARG A 56 4.08 -6.43 7.78
C ARG A 56 3.03 -6.92 6.80
N ASN A 57 1.76 -6.69 7.13
CA ASN A 57 0.64 -7.00 6.23
C ASN A 57 0.79 -6.17 4.93
N PRO A 58 0.65 -6.78 3.73
CA PRO A 58 0.68 -6.06 2.45
C PRO A 58 -0.24 -4.84 2.42
N VAL A 59 -1.39 -4.88 3.09
CA VAL A 59 -2.31 -3.73 3.17
C VAL A 59 -1.65 -2.51 3.84
N SER A 60 -0.89 -2.73 4.92
CA SER A 60 -0.18 -1.67 5.63
C SER A 60 0.99 -1.11 4.82
N VAL A 61 1.62 -1.95 4.00
CA VAL A 61 2.68 -1.55 3.06
C VAL A 61 2.09 -0.69 1.95
N THR A 62 0.98 -1.11 1.35
CA THR A 62 0.23 -0.33 0.36
C THR A 62 -0.16 1.03 0.92
N ALA A 63 -0.75 1.08 2.12
CA ALA A 63 -1.19 2.32 2.76
C ALA A 63 -0.02 3.31 3.00
N ALA A 64 1.13 2.81 3.49
CA ALA A 64 2.32 3.63 3.69
C ALA A 64 2.91 4.14 2.37
N ALA A 65 2.94 3.31 1.32
CA ALA A 65 3.41 3.70 0.00
C ALA A 65 2.51 4.76 -0.64
N ILE A 66 1.18 4.64 -0.51
CA ILE A 66 0.21 5.65 -0.97
C ILE A 66 0.40 6.96 -0.21
N TYR A 67 0.56 6.91 1.11
CA TYR A 67 0.83 8.10 1.91
C TYR A 67 2.10 8.80 1.44
N MET A 68 3.19 8.05 1.26
CA MET A 68 4.45 8.61 0.75
C MET A 68 4.29 9.25 -0.64
N ALA A 69 3.64 8.56 -1.58
CA ALA A 69 3.40 9.09 -2.93
C ALA A 69 2.51 10.35 -2.89
N SER A 70 1.47 10.35 -2.07
CA SER A 70 0.55 11.48 -1.92
C SER A 70 1.24 12.71 -1.33
N GLN A 71 2.15 12.54 -0.37
CA GLN A 71 2.93 13.65 0.22
C GLN A 71 3.80 14.39 -0.80
N THR A 72 4.20 13.71 -1.87
CA THR A 72 5.00 14.29 -2.96
C THR A 72 4.16 14.90 -4.08
N SER A 73 2.86 14.65 -4.06
CA SER A 73 1.91 15.25 -4.99
C SER A 73 1.33 16.56 -4.42
N GLY A 74 0.74 17.38 -5.29
CA GLY A 74 0.00 18.56 -4.85
C GLY A 74 -1.27 18.24 -4.05
N ASN A 75 -1.73 16.98 -4.06
CA ASN A 75 -2.92 16.51 -3.34
C ASN A 75 -2.51 15.62 -2.16
N LYS A 76 -2.12 16.27 -1.07
CA LYS A 76 -1.67 15.60 0.16
C LYS A 76 -2.86 14.99 0.90
N LYS A 77 -2.79 13.69 1.12
CA LYS A 77 -3.77 12.91 1.88
C LYS A 77 -3.25 12.66 3.28
N THR A 78 -4.12 12.84 4.26
CA THR A 78 -3.79 12.59 5.65
C THR A 78 -3.69 11.09 5.94
N ALA A 79 -2.88 10.71 6.92
CA ALA A 79 -2.77 9.33 7.35
C ALA A 79 -4.12 8.77 7.85
N LYS A 80 -4.98 9.63 8.40
CA LYS A 80 -6.35 9.30 8.80
C LYS A 80 -7.22 8.91 7.60
N GLU A 81 -7.30 9.75 6.56
CA GLU A 81 -8.08 9.44 5.35
C GLU A 81 -7.67 8.11 4.71
N ILE A 82 -6.36 7.88 4.62
CA ILE A 82 -5.82 6.64 4.03
C ILE A 82 -6.09 5.45 4.96
N GLY A 83 -5.95 5.62 6.27
CA GLY A 83 -6.26 4.59 7.26
C GLY A 83 -7.72 4.15 7.23
N GLU A 84 -8.65 5.11 7.08
CA GLU A 84 -10.09 4.83 6.96
C GLU A 84 -10.42 4.02 5.71
N ILE A 85 -9.79 4.33 4.56
CA ILE A 85 -10.02 3.59 3.29
C ILE A 85 -9.33 2.22 3.30
N ALA A 86 -8.11 2.14 3.82
CA ALA A 86 -7.34 0.90 3.85
C ALA A 86 -7.74 -0.02 5.01
N GLY A 87 -8.54 0.45 5.97
CA GLY A 87 -8.92 -0.30 7.16
C GLY A 87 -7.74 -0.58 8.09
N VAL A 88 -6.75 0.32 8.13
CA VAL A 88 -5.56 0.20 8.98
C VAL A 88 -5.50 1.34 9.97
N ALA A 89 -5.07 1.05 11.20
CA ALA A 89 -4.87 2.09 12.20
C ALA A 89 -3.81 3.10 11.73
N GLU A 90 -4.06 4.38 11.97
CA GLU A 90 -3.15 5.47 11.58
C GLU A 90 -1.72 5.23 12.09
N VAL A 91 -1.58 4.81 13.35
CA VAL A 91 -0.28 4.48 13.95
C VAL A 91 0.46 3.37 13.21
N THR A 92 -0.26 2.40 12.63
CA THR A 92 0.33 1.28 11.88
C THR A 92 0.87 1.76 10.54
N LEU A 93 0.11 2.61 9.86
CA LEU A 93 0.53 3.26 8.62
C LEU A 93 1.78 4.10 8.88
N LEU A 94 1.77 4.95 9.91
CA LEU A 94 2.90 5.82 10.26
C LEU A 94 4.14 5.02 10.65
N GLN A 95 3.99 3.88 11.31
CA GLN A 95 5.11 3.01 11.65
C GLN A 95 5.74 2.39 10.41
N SER A 96 4.94 1.89 9.47
CA SER A 96 5.43 1.40 8.18
C SER A 96 6.08 2.51 7.36
N TYR A 97 5.52 3.71 7.38
CA TYR A 97 6.08 4.89 6.73
C TYR A 97 7.45 5.27 7.30
N LYS A 98 7.63 5.24 8.64
CA LYS A 98 8.93 5.49 9.29
C LYS A 98 10.02 4.52 8.85
N LEU A 99 9.67 3.26 8.55
CA LEU A 99 10.62 2.27 8.04
C LEU A 99 11.04 2.55 6.59
N MET A 100 10.13 3.08 5.77
CA MET A 100 10.42 3.46 4.39
C MET A 100 11.15 4.82 4.30
N LEU A 101 10.94 5.71 5.28
CA LEU A 101 11.51 7.06 5.33
C LEU A 101 13.02 7.14 5.03
N PRO A 102 13.92 6.36 5.67
CA PRO A 102 15.36 6.45 5.42
C PRO A 102 15.78 6.12 3.99
N ARG A 103 14.96 5.36 3.24
CA ARG A 103 15.22 5.02 1.83
C ARG A 103 14.32 5.74 0.85
N THR A 104 13.64 6.81 1.28
CA THR A 104 12.73 7.55 0.40
C THR A 104 13.45 8.04 -0.86
N GLY A 105 14.73 8.44 -0.75
CA GLY A 105 15.55 8.84 -1.90
C GLY A 105 15.73 7.76 -2.98
N ASP A 106 15.76 6.48 -2.60
CA ASP A 106 15.87 5.34 -3.52
C ASP A 106 14.50 4.81 -3.99
N LEU A 107 13.45 5.04 -3.18
CA LEU A 107 12.11 4.54 -3.42
C LEU A 107 11.29 5.45 -4.37
N MET A 108 11.64 6.73 -4.44
CA MET A 108 10.98 7.66 -5.34
C MET A 108 11.51 7.47 -6.76
N PRO A 109 10.64 7.31 -7.78
CA PRO A 109 11.08 7.41 -9.15
C PRO A 109 11.63 8.83 -9.36
N THR A 110 12.92 8.94 -9.66
CA THR A 110 13.55 10.18 -10.11
C THR A 110 12.72 10.73 -11.25
N LYS A 111 12.28 11.98 -11.11
CA LYS A 111 11.55 12.71 -12.15
C LYS A 111 12.26 12.49 -13.48
N CYS A 112 11.54 11.97 -14.48
CA CYS A 112 11.87 12.30 -15.87
C CYS A 112 11.69 13.81 -16.06
#